data_AF-A0A4R6WH48-F1
#
_entry.id   AF-A0A4R6WH48-F1
#
_cell.length_a   1.000
_cell.length_b   1.000
_cell.length_c   1.000
_cell.angle_alpha   90.00
_cell.angle_beta   90.00
_cell.angle_gamma   90.00
#
_symmetry.space_group_name_H-M   'P 1'
#
loop_
_entity.id
_entity.type
_entity.pdbx_description
1 polymer ?
#
loop_
_entity_poly.entity_id
_entity_poly.type
_entity_poly.pdbx_seq_one_letter_code
_entity_poly.pdbx_strand_id
1 'polypeptide(L)'
;MSLFKKILGSKENKEEQTANKEQHIASDDEISWMTDSRRETLSICRQAGFRPANWLPTQFDKKLRPAIEIASRLNAIKALVLWLMVPEEHLPSEEILNFVETNRLQDLMSDEEKAILSLSRDDEEARNTIGWKFENAWPLAWYFGYEEPDIHGEMMTAERMQDIIANYTCPLEGSVKEWLSQHPTAIAAEDVSKKEDLFYCLHNAVRSAQLGSDTVPDGFHPIANGGVIHERRHSLTWMLSDGTPWDETDLST
;
A
#
# COMPACT_ATOMS: atom_id res chain seq x y z
N MET A 1 -55.80 -35.21 26.75
CA MET A 1 -56.78 -36.02 25.99
C MET A 1 -57.78 -35.07 25.33
N SER A 2 -58.34 -35.45 24.17
CA SER A 2 -59.24 -34.69 23.28
C SER A 2 -58.49 -33.78 22.29
N LEU A 3 -58.01 -34.22 21.11
CA LEU A 3 -58.59 -34.97 19.98
C LEU A 3 -59.74 -34.24 19.23
N PHE A 4 -59.33 -33.48 18.21
CA PHE A 4 -59.83 -33.46 16.82
C PHE A 4 -61.32 -33.22 16.49
N LYS A 5 -61.58 -32.08 15.84
CA LYS A 5 -62.47 -31.85 14.66
C LYS A 5 -62.06 -30.49 14.04
N LYS A 6 -61.26 -30.41 12.96
CA LYS A 6 -61.58 -30.50 11.51
C LYS A 6 -62.90 -29.81 11.13
N ILE A 7 -63.06 -29.04 10.04
CA ILE A 7 -62.25 -28.58 8.89
C ILE A 7 -63.15 -27.58 8.11
N LEU A 8 -62.59 -26.50 7.55
CA LEU A 8 -62.80 -25.91 6.20
C LEU A 8 -62.63 -24.40 6.21
N GLY A 9 -61.55 -23.92 5.57
CA GLY A 9 -61.33 -22.49 5.33
C GLY A 9 -59.94 -22.22 4.75
N SER A 10 -59.83 -22.40 3.44
CA SER A 10 -58.83 -21.88 2.49
C SER A 10 -57.32 -22.04 2.77
N LYS A 11 -56.68 -22.70 1.82
CA LYS A 11 -55.24 -22.63 1.53
C LYS A 11 -54.83 -21.17 1.29
N GLU A 12 -53.64 -20.79 1.74
CA GLU A 12 -52.64 -20.11 0.90
C GLU A 12 -51.28 -20.12 1.62
N ASN A 13 -50.27 -20.59 0.88
CA ASN A 13 -48.87 -20.65 1.26
C ASN A 13 -48.35 -19.24 1.54
N LYS A 14 -47.69 -19.03 2.67
CA LYS A 14 -46.71 -17.94 2.82
C LYS A 14 -45.33 -18.56 2.80
N GLU A 15 -44.86 -18.77 1.57
CA GLU A 15 -43.46 -18.94 1.25
C GLU A 15 -42.67 -17.71 1.71
N GLU A 16 -41.46 -17.99 2.15
CA GLU A 16 -40.43 -17.05 2.56
C GLU A 16 -40.21 -15.99 1.47
N GLN A 17 -40.33 -14.72 1.87
CA GLN A 17 -39.73 -13.60 1.16
C GLN A 17 -38.58 -13.05 2.01
N THR A 18 -37.48 -13.80 2.05
CA THR A 18 -36.16 -13.18 2.17
C THR A 18 -35.89 -12.45 0.86
N ALA A 19 -36.34 -11.20 0.78
CA ALA A 19 -35.99 -10.31 -0.30
C ALA A 19 -34.47 -10.08 -0.27
N ASN A 20 -33.78 -10.70 -1.21
CA ASN A 20 -32.44 -10.31 -1.65
C ASN A 20 -32.48 -8.81 -1.96
N LYS A 21 -31.88 -7.99 -1.09
CA LYS A 21 -31.44 -6.65 -1.47
C LYS A 21 -30.20 -6.85 -2.35
N GLU A 22 -30.40 -7.20 -3.61
CA GLU A 22 -29.42 -6.88 -4.64
C GLU A 22 -29.35 -5.36 -4.69
N GLN A 23 -28.27 -4.81 -4.14
CA GLN A 23 -27.92 -3.41 -4.36
C GLN A 23 -27.74 -3.26 -5.88
N HIS A 24 -28.62 -2.51 -6.51
CA HIS A 24 -28.46 -2.08 -7.88
C HIS A 24 -27.18 -1.24 -7.95
N ILE A 25 -26.05 -1.87 -8.28
CA ILE A 25 -24.81 -1.16 -8.56
C ILE A 25 -25.06 -0.51 -9.92
N ALA A 26 -25.23 0.81 -9.93
CA ALA A 26 -25.25 1.60 -11.18
C ALA A 26 -24.02 1.23 -12.00
N SER A 27 -24.21 1.00 -13.30
CA SER A 27 -23.08 0.74 -14.19
C SER A 27 -22.17 1.97 -14.17
N ASP A 28 -20.84 1.79 -14.21
CA ASP A 28 -19.92 2.92 -14.10
C ASP A 28 -20.22 4.00 -15.15
N ASP A 29 -20.67 3.60 -16.34
CA ASP A 29 -21.08 4.45 -17.46
C ASP A 29 -22.20 5.45 -17.11
N GLU A 30 -22.95 5.22 -16.04
CA GLU A 30 -24.02 6.10 -15.56
C GLU A 30 -23.52 7.16 -14.57
N ILE A 31 -22.26 7.08 -14.10
CA ILE A 31 -21.70 8.02 -13.11
C ILE A 31 -21.02 9.20 -13.82
N SER A 32 -21.77 10.29 -13.98
CA SER A 32 -21.36 11.47 -14.79
C SER A 32 -20.11 12.21 -14.28
N TRP A 33 -19.70 12.00 -13.04
CA TRP A 33 -18.55 12.67 -12.41
C TRP A 33 -17.28 11.79 -12.36
N MET A 34 -17.37 10.55 -12.83
CA MET A 34 -16.25 9.61 -12.85
C MET A 34 -15.34 9.89 -14.06
N THR A 35 -14.05 10.10 -13.78
CA THR A 35 -13.03 10.34 -14.81
C THR A 35 -12.74 9.06 -15.61
N ASP A 36 -12.28 9.20 -16.86
CA ASP A 36 -11.90 8.05 -17.69
C ASP A 36 -10.81 7.20 -17.03
N SER A 37 -9.83 7.87 -16.40
CA SER A 37 -8.78 7.21 -15.59
C SER A 37 -9.37 6.35 -14.47
N ARG A 38 -10.37 6.84 -13.74
CA ARG A 38 -11.04 6.02 -12.70
C ARG A 38 -11.78 4.83 -13.31
N ARG A 39 -12.44 4.99 -14.47
CA ARG A 39 -13.13 3.86 -15.15
C ARG A 39 -12.13 2.75 -15.49
N GLU A 40 -10.95 3.13 -15.98
CA GLU A 40 -9.86 2.20 -16.23
C GLU A 40 -9.40 1.51 -14.93
N THR A 41 -9.14 2.26 -13.86
CA THR A 41 -8.83 1.70 -12.53
C THR A 41 -9.87 0.67 -12.08
N LEU A 42 -11.17 1.01 -12.14
CA LEU A 42 -12.24 0.11 -11.70
C LEU A 42 -12.33 -1.13 -12.59
N SER A 43 -12.07 -1.01 -13.89
CA SER A 43 -11.99 -2.14 -14.80
C SER A 43 -10.85 -3.09 -14.41
N ILE A 44 -9.65 -2.56 -14.13
CA ILE A 44 -8.50 -3.35 -13.66
C ILE A 44 -8.84 -4.06 -12.35
N CYS A 45 -9.43 -3.35 -11.38
CA CYS A 45 -9.84 -3.93 -10.10
C CYS A 45 -10.77 -5.13 -10.29
N ARG A 46 -11.82 -4.97 -11.10
CA ARG A 46 -12.82 -6.02 -11.34
C ARG A 46 -12.24 -7.21 -12.09
N GLN A 47 -11.38 -6.98 -13.08
CA GLN A 47 -10.68 -8.06 -13.79
C GLN A 47 -9.80 -8.89 -12.84
N ALA A 48 -9.22 -8.25 -11.83
CA ALA A 48 -8.45 -8.89 -10.77
C ALA A 48 -9.32 -9.46 -9.63
N GLY A 49 -10.65 -9.36 -9.70
CA GLY A 49 -11.59 -9.87 -8.70
C GLY A 49 -11.85 -8.95 -7.51
N PHE A 50 -11.31 -7.73 -7.49
CA PHE A 50 -11.63 -6.72 -6.48
C PHE A 50 -12.91 -5.96 -6.85
N ARG A 51 -13.70 -5.62 -5.83
CA ARG A 51 -14.97 -4.88 -5.98
C ARG A 51 -14.98 -3.62 -5.09
N PRO A 52 -14.22 -2.58 -5.46
CA PRO A 52 -14.28 -1.28 -4.78
C PRO A 52 -15.63 -0.60 -4.97
N ALA A 53 -15.97 0.31 -4.06
CA ALA A 53 -17.14 1.17 -4.18
C ALA A 53 -17.05 2.09 -5.42
N ASN A 54 -18.16 2.24 -6.15
CA ASN A 54 -18.24 3.12 -7.33
C ASN A 54 -18.45 4.61 -6.99
N TRP A 55 -18.69 4.93 -5.70
CA TRP A 55 -18.85 6.30 -5.20
C TRP A 55 -17.56 6.89 -4.59
N LEU A 56 -16.41 6.23 -4.75
CA LEU A 56 -15.14 6.75 -4.24
C LEU A 56 -14.79 8.10 -4.92
N PRO A 57 -14.37 9.12 -4.15
CA PRO A 57 -13.88 10.38 -4.72
C PRO A 57 -12.81 10.17 -5.78
N THR A 58 -12.87 10.91 -6.89
CA THR A 58 -11.97 10.77 -8.06
C THR A 58 -10.92 11.85 -8.17
N GLN A 59 -11.07 12.94 -7.41
CA GLN A 59 -10.20 14.09 -7.49
C GLN A 59 -9.62 14.37 -6.12
N PHE A 60 -8.30 14.34 -6.06
CA PHE A 60 -7.51 14.74 -4.90
C PHE A 60 -6.50 15.77 -5.39
N ASP A 61 -6.19 16.76 -4.56
CA ASP A 61 -5.07 17.65 -4.82
C ASP A 61 -3.78 16.84 -4.66
N LYS A 62 -3.19 16.46 -5.79
CA LYS A 62 -2.01 15.59 -5.87
C LYS A 62 -0.84 16.43 -6.34
N LYS A 63 0.18 16.54 -5.48
CA LYS A 63 1.43 17.22 -5.80
C LYS A 63 2.58 16.28 -5.55
N LEU A 64 3.22 15.86 -6.65
CA LEU A 64 4.41 15.01 -6.58
C LEU A 64 5.54 15.75 -5.86
N ARG A 65 6.16 15.06 -4.91
CA ARG A 65 7.33 15.54 -4.17
C ARG A 65 8.55 15.73 -5.05
N PRO A 66 9.51 16.57 -4.63
CA PRO A 66 10.84 16.58 -5.21
C PRO A 66 11.48 15.18 -5.19
N ALA A 67 12.11 14.77 -6.29
CA ALA A 67 12.73 13.44 -6.41
C ALA A 67 13.78 13.16 -5.32
N ILE A 68 14.46 14.20 -4.82
CA ILE A 68 15.41 14.08 -3.70
C ILE A 68 14.75 13.62 -2.40
N GLU A 69 13.51 14.05 -2.12
CA GLU A 69 12.78 13.58 -0.93
C GLU A 69 12.39 12.11 -1.07
N ILE A 70 11.92 11.71 -2.26
CA ILE A 70 11.52 10.33 -2.57
C ILE A 70 12.74 9.40 -2.47
N ALA A 71 13.88 9.79 -3.05
CA ALA A 71 15.13 9.05 -2.95
C ALA A 71 15.63 8.97 -1.50
N SER A 72 15.55 10.07 -0.75
CA SER A 72 15.97 10.09 0.66
C SER A 72 15.09 9.19 1.53
N ARG A 73 13.77 9.18 1.29
CA ARG A 73 12.85 8.28 2.00
C ARG A 73 13.14 6.80 1.71
N LEU A 74 13.40 6.44 0.45
CA LEU A 74 13.79 5.08 0.08
C LEU A 74 15.08 4.65 0.79
N ASN A 75 16.07 5.54 0.85
CA ASN A 75 17.33 5.27 1.54
C ASN A 75 17.18 5.26 3.08
N ALA A 76 16.24 6.01 3.65
CA ALA A 76 15.88 5.94 5.06
C ALA A 76 15.34 4.55 5.42
N ILE A 77 14.40 4.02 4.62
CA ILE A 77 13.88 2.65 4.78
C ILE A 77 15.01 1.62 4.69
N LYS A 78 15.90 1.74 3.68
CA LYS A 78 17.09 0.90 3.57
C LYS A 78 17.92 0.90 4.85
N ALA A 79 18.21 2.07 5.42
CA ALA A 79 19.01 2.17 6.64
C ALA A 79 18.39 1.40 7.82
N LEU A 80 17.07 1.52 8.01
CA LEU A 80 16.33 0.81 9.06
C LEU A 80 16.35 -0.72 8.85
N VAL A 81 16.19 -1.16 7.60
CA VAL A 81 16.24 -2.60 7.26
C VAL A 81 17.64 -3.16 7.47
N LEU A 82 18.68 -2.45 7.02
CA LEU A 82 20.06 -2.87 7.24
C LEU A 82 20.43 -2.89 8.73
N TRP A 83 19.88 -1.96 9.53
CA TRP A 83 20.07 -1.94 10.98
C TRP A 83 19.57 -3.22 11.65
N LEU A 84 18.36 -3.67 11.29
CA LEU A 84 17.68 -4.78 11.96
C LEU A 84 17.94 -6.15 11.32
N MET A 85 18.11 -6.22 10.01
CA MET A 85 18.17 -7.49 9.26
C MET A 85 19.60 -7.97 8.98
N VAL A 86 20.59 -7.09 9.05
CA VAL A 86 22.00 -7.46 8.84
C VAL A 86 22.72 -7.52 10.19
N PRO A 87 23.31 -8.66 10.57
CA PRO A 87 24.10 -8.77 11.80
C PRO A 87 25.24 -7.75 11.83
N GLU A 88 25.53 -7.19 13.00
CA GLU A 88 26.58 -6.17 13.17
C GLU A 88 27.98 -6.68 12.76
N GLU A 89 28.23 -7.98 12.91
CA GLU A 89 29.46 -8.64 12.46
C GLU A 89 29.69 -8.55 10.93
N HIS A 90 28.62 -8.35 10.14
CA HIS A 90 28.68 -8.24 8.69
C HIS A 90 28.53 -6.80 8.20
N LEU A 91 27.95 -5.92 9.01
CA LEU A 91 27.77 -4.51 8.69
C LEU A 91 27.83 -3.67 9.98
N PRO A 92 28.96 -2.98 10.26
CA PRO A 92 29.13 -2.19 11.46
C PRO A 92 28.06 -1.11 11.61
N SER A 93 27.60 -0.89 12.85
CA SER A 93 26.61 0.15 13.18
C SER A 93 27.03 1.53 12.69
N GLU A 94 28.31 1.86 12.82
CA GLU A 94 28.88 3.15 12.42
C GLU A 94 28.70 3.43 10.91
N GLU A 95 28.79 2.42 10.04
CA GLU A 95 28.62 2.62 8.60
C GLU A 95 27.19 3.07 8.26
N ILE A 96 26.18 2.44 8.87
CA ILE A 96 24.78 2.81 8.68
C ILE A 96 24.48 4.19 9.29
N LEU A 97 24.99 4.47 10.49
CA LEU A 97 24.76 5.76 11.16
C LEU A 97 25.43 6.91 10.40
N ASN A 98 26.66 6.72 9.91
CA ASN A 98 27.36 7.69 9.08
C ASN A 98 26.61 7.93 7.76
N PHE A 99 26.06 6.89 7.14
CA PHE A 99 25.23 7.03 5.94
C PHE A 99 23.96 7.85 6.21
N VAL A 100 23.28 7.59 7.33
CA VAL A 100 22.10 8.33 7.78
C VAL A 100 22.42 9.80 8.03
N GLU A 101 23.52 10.09 8.75
CA GLU A 101 23.94 11.46 9.06
C GLU A 101 24.36 12.23 7.81
N THR A 102 25.24 11.64 6.99
CA THR A 102 25.76 12.26 5.76
C THR A 102 24.65 12.68 4.82
N ASN A 103 23.60 11.87 4.72
CA ASN A 103 22.46 12.11 3.84
C ASN A 103 21.26 12.75 4.54
N ARG A 104 21.38 13.08 5.83
CA ARG A 104 20.30 13.67 6.65
C ARG A 104 18.99 12.87 6.58
N LEU A 105 19.09 11.54 6.58
CA LEU A 105 17.92 10.68 6.35
C LEU A 105 16.90 10.74 7.49
N GLN A 106 17.32 11.17 8.69
CA GLN A 106 16.41 11.35 9.84
C GLN A 106 15.32 12.40 9.57
N ASP A 107 15.55 13.37 8.69
CA ASP A 107 14.55 14.39 8.35
C ASP A 107 13.32 13.78 7.64
N LEU A 108 13.48 12.58 7.06
CA LEU A 108 12.45 11.82 6.33
C LEU A 108 11.97 10.58 7.10
N MET A 109 12.39 10.42 8.37
CA MET A 109 11.96 9.34 9.24
C MET A 109 10.89 9.82 10.22
N SER A 110 9.98 8.91 10.58
CA SER A 110 9.12 9.10 11.75
C SER A 110 9.93 9.10 13.04
N ASP A 111 9.33 9.58 14.14
CA ASP A 111 9.97 9.50 15.45
C ASP A 111 10.15 8.05 15.92
N GLU A 112 9.22 7.16 15.58
CA GLU A 112 9.35 5.72 15.81
C GLU A 112 10.53 5.12 15.03
N GLU A 113 10.69 5.51 13.77
CA GLU A 113 11.79 5.04 12.92
C GLU A 113 13.14 5.56 13.40
N LYS A 114 13.23 6.82 13.84
CA LYS A 114 14.45 7.34 14.46
C LYS A 114 14.82 6.54 15.71
N ALA A 115 13.82 6.16 16.51
CA ALA A 115 14.05 5.37 17.72
C ALA A 115 14.62 3.98 17.42
N ILE A 116 14.28 3.37 16.28
CA ILE A 116 14.83 2.06 15.85
C ILE A 116 16.36 2.09 15.79
N LEU A 117 16.96 3.19 15.30
CA LEU A 117 18.42 3.33 15.20
C LEU A 117 19.12 3.44 16.56
N SER A 118 18.36 3.52 17.66
CA SER A 118 18.88 3.47 19.03
C SER A 118 18.59 2.14 19.73
N LEU A 119 17.82 1.25 19.11
CA LEU A 119 17.55 -0.09 19.64
C LEU A 119 18.73 -1.03 19.42
N SER A 120 18.74 -2.14 20.16
CA SER A 120 19.64 -3.23 19.86
C SER A 120 19.38 -3.76 18.45
N ARG A 121 20.44 -4.10 17.71
CA ARG A 121 20.31 -4.62 16.34
C ARG A 121 19.64 -5.99 16.29
N ASP A 122 19.62 -6.71 17.39
CA ASP A 122 18.96 -8.01 17.58
C ASP A 122 17.57 -7.92 18.21
N ASP A 123 17.00 -6.71 18.32
CA ASP A 123 15.65 -6.51 18.87
C ASP A 123 14.59 -7.26 18.04
N GLU A 124 14.02 -8.32 18.63
CA GLU A 124 13.08 -9.21 17.95
C GLU A 124 11.77 -8.53 17.56
N GLU A 125 11.28 -7.59 18.38
CA GLU A 125 10.01 -6.89 18.13
C GLU A 125 10.16 -5.95 16.92
N ALA A 126 11.24 -5.17 16.89
CA ALA A 126 11.56 -4.31 15.76
C ALA A 126 11.79 -5.12 14.47
N ARG A 127 12.47 -6.27 14.56
CA ARG A 127 12.69 -7.18 13.42
C ARG A 127 11.39 -7.75 12.86
N ASN A 128 10.42 -8.09 13.71
CA ASN A 128 9.14 -8.63 13.26
C ASN A 128 8.26 -7.59 12.53
N THR A 129 8.46 -6.30 12.81
CA THR A 129 7.66 -5.21 12.23
C THR A 129 8.30 -4.61 10.99
N ILE A 130 9.63 -4.58 10.89
CA ILE A 130 10.33 -3.93 9.77
C ILE A 130 10.08 -4.59 8.41
N GLY A 131 9.79 -5.89 8.38
CA GLY A 131 9.48 -6.62 7.15
C GLY A 131 8.27 -6.04 6.41
N TRP A 132 7.23 -5.65 7.15
CA TRP A 132 6.07 -4.96 6.58
C TRP A 132 6.45 -3.58 6.05
N LYS A 133 7.23 -2.82 6.81
CA LYS A 133 7.67 -1.48 6.41
C LYS A 133 8.50 -1.50 5.13
N PHE A 134 9.18 -2.59 4.79
CA PHE A 134 9.92 -2.67 3.52
C PHE A 134 9.02 -2.72 2.28
N GLU A 135 7.74 -3.09 2.39
CA GLU A 135 6.80 -3.00 1.26
C GLU A 135 6.68 -1.54 0.75
N ASN A 136 6.91 -0.55 1.61
CA ASN A 136 6.98 0.85 1.22
C ASN A 136 8.13 1.14 0.24
N ALA A 137 9.21 0.35 0.25
CA ALA A 137 10.36 0.58 -0.62
C ALA A 137 10.03 0.31 -2.10
N TRP A 138 9.10 -0.60 -2.40
CA TRP A 138 8.81 -0.99 -3.77
C TRP A 138 8.24 0.16 -4.61
N PRO A 139 7.17 0.88 -4.20
CA PRO A 139 6.67 1.99 -5.00
C PRO A 139 7.68 3.15 -5.12
N LEU A 140 8.51 3.35 -4.09
CA LEU A 140 9.57 4.37 -4.13
C LEU A 140 10.67 3.98 -5.12
N ALA A 141 11.08 2.71 -5.18
CA ALA A 141 12.05 2.20 -6.13
C ALA A 141 11.50 2.20 -7.57
N TRP A 142 10.21 1.90 -7.74
CA TRP A 142 9.53 1.96 -9.05
C TRP A 142 9.63 3.35 -9.67
N TYR A 143 9.52 4.42 -8.86
CA TYR A 143 9.71 5.79 -9.32
C TYR A 143 11.09 6.05 -9.96
N PHE A 144 12.11 5.30 -9.56
CA PHE A 144 13.47 5.32 -10.10
C PHE A 144 13.74 4.22 -11.15
N GLY A 145 12.69 3.59 -11.69
CA GLY A 145 12.78 2.64 -12.79
C GLY A 145 12.87 1.17 -12.38
N TYR A 146 12.52 0.84 -11.13
CA TYR A 146 12.30 -0.55 -10.74
C TYR A 146 11.00 -1.12 -11.34
N GLU A 147 10.78 -2.43 -11.18
CA GLU A 147 9.53 -3.08 -11.57
C GLU A 147 8.32 -2.46 -10.86
N GLU A 148 7.21 -2.35 -11.60
CA GLU A 148 5.96 -1.79 -11.09
C GLU A 148 5.38 -2.66 -9.94
N PRO A 149 4.87 -2.05 -8.84
CA PRO A 149 4.24 -2.80 -7.77
C PRO A 149 2.99 -3.54 -8.25
N ASP A 150 2.93 -4.85 -7.99
CA ASP A 150 1.76 -5.66 -8.31
C ASP A 150 0.61 -5.43 -7.32
N ILE A 151 -0.57 -5.93 -7.73
CA ILE A 151 -1.83 -5.77 -7.00
C ILE A 151 -2.24 -7.03 -6.21
N HIS A 152 -1.41 -8.07 -6.20
CA HIS A 152 -1.76 -9.37 -5.63
C HIS A 152 -1.69 -9.38 -4.10
N GLY A 153 -0.97 -8.41 -3.52
CA GLY A 153 -0.80 -8.30 -2.07
C GLY A 153 0.10 -9.39 -1.49
N GLU A 154 0.90 -10.07 -2.31
CA GLU A 154 1.92 -10.99 -1.84
C GLU A 154 3.11 -10.18 -1.30
N MET A 155 3.67 -10.60 -0.16
CA MET A 155 4.87 -9.98 0.37
C MET A 155 6.04 -10.11 -0.61
N MET A 156 6.88 -9.09 -0.62
CA MET A 156 8.10 -9.05 -1.38
C MET A 156 9.01 -10.21 -1.00
N THR A 157 9.59 -10.85 -2.02
CA THR A 157 10.59 -11.90 -1.82
C THR A 157 11.92 -11.29 -1.34
N ALA A 158 12.75 -12.09 -0.69
CA ALA A 158 14.09 -11.66 -0.30
C ALA A 158 14.95 -11.25 -1.50
N GLU A 159 14.77 -11.90 -2.66
CA GLU A 159 15.47 -11.55 -3.90
C GLU A 159 15.12 -10.13 -4.36
N ARG A 160 13.83 -9.80 -4.39
CA ARG A 160 13.37 -8.45 -4.76
C ARG A 160 13.83 -7.39 -3.76
N MET A 161 13.85 -7.73 -2.46
CA MET A 161 14.40 -6.85 -1.43
C MET A 161 15.89 -6.55 -1.66
N GLN A 162 16.68 -7.59 -1.91
CA GLN A 162 18.11 -7.46 -2.19
C GLN A 162 18.37 -6.65 -3.47
N ASP A 163 17.58 -6.89 -4.52
CA ASP A 163 17.71 -6.19 -5.80
C ASP A 163 17.43 -4.69 -5.66
N ILE A 164 16.34 -4.31 -4.96
CA ILE A 164 16.05 -2.91 -4.64
C ILE A 164 17.21 -2.28 -3.88
N ILE A 165 17.69 -2.92 -2.80
CA ILE A 165 18.78 -2.39 -1.97
C ILE A 165 20.09 -2.26 -2.76
N ALA A 166 20.40 -3.21 -3.63
CA ALA A 166 21.67 -3.23 -4.36
C ALA A 166 21.67 -2.24 -5.54
N ASN A 167 20.57 -2.15 -6.29
CA ASN A 167 20.55 -1.53 -7.61
C ASN A 167 19.70 -0.25 -7.69
N TYR A 168 18.79 -0.04 -6.74
CA TYR A 168 17.84 1.08 -6.76
C TYR A 168 17.94 1.99 -5.53
N THR A 169 19.04 1.90 -4.79
CA THR A 169 19.34 2.81 -3.67
C THR A 169 20.79 3.30 -3.71
N CYS A 170 21.09 4.33 -2.93
CA CYS A 170 22.42 4.89 -2.82
C CYS A 170 23.35 3.93 -2.05
N PRO A 171 24.59 3.68 -2.51
CA PRO A 171 25.61 2.96 -1.72
C PRO A 171 25.85 3.62 -0.36
N LEU A 172 26.25 2.84 0.66
CA LEU A 172 26.39 3.34 2.04
C LEU A 172 27.48 4.42 2.19
N GLU A 173 28.48 4.39 1.34
CA GLU A 173 29.58 5.36 1.31
C GLU A 173 29.26 6.59 0.45
N GLY A 174 28.08 6.61 -0.18
CA GLY A 174 27.68 7.59 -1.17
C GLY A 174 26.74 8.70 -0.66
N SER A 175 26.51 9.69 -1.53
CA SER A 175 25.48 10.70 -1.34
C SER A 175 24.23 10.37 -2.16
N VAL A 176 23.04 10.43 -1.54
CA VAL A 176 21.74 10.30 -2.21
C VAL A 176 21.61 11.32 -3.34
N LYS A 177 22.14 12.54 -3.15
CA LYS A 177 22.13 13.59 -4.17
C LYS A 177 22.96 13.21 -5.40
N GLU A 178 24.15 12.65 -5.18
CA GLU A 178 25.03 12.21 -6.27
C GLU A 178 24.44 10.99 -6.98
N TRP A 179 23.92 10.02 -6.22
CA TRP A 179 23.23 8.86 -6.75
C TRP A 179 22.04 9.26 -7.63
N LEU A 180 21.21 10.19 -7.17
CA LEU A 180 20.06 10.71 -7.92
C LEU A 180 20.46 11.40 -9.24
N SER A 181 21.65 12.03 -9.28
CA SER A 181 22.15 12.67 -10.51
C SER A 181 22.48 11.65 -11.61
N GLN A 182 22.74 10.39 -11.22
CA GLN A 182 23.04 9.28 -12.11
C GLN A 182 21.82 8.39 -12.38
N HIS A 183 20.78 8.49 -11.53
CA HIS A 183 19.56 7.70 -11.60
C HIS A 183 18.35 8.65 -11.69
N PRO A 184 18.16 9.32 -12.84
CA PRO A 184 17.03 10.22 -13.00
C PRO A 184 15.70 9.49 -12.90
N THR A 185 14.67 10.23 -12.54
CA THR A 185 13.29 9.73 -12.40
C THR A 185 12.83 9.06 -13.69
N ALA A 186 12.27 7.85 -13.57
CA ALA A 186 11.80 7.09 -14.73
C ALA A 186 10.29 7.24 -14.96
N ILE A 187 9.52 7.63 -13.93
CA ILE A 187 8.06 7.61 -13.93
C ILE A 187 7.49 9.03 -13.87
N ALA A 188 6.50 9.32 -14.73
CA ALA A 188 5.81 10.61 -14.74
C ALA A 188 4.83 10.75 -13.57
N ALA A 189 4.59 11.99 -13.13
CA ALA A 189 3.66 12.28 -12.02
C ALA A 189 2.23 11.76 -12.26
N GLU A 190 1.79 11.75 -13.52
CA GLU A 190 0.48 11.21 -13.92
C GLU A 190 0.40 9.70 -13.70
N ASP A 191 1.47 8.97 -14.01
CA ASP A 191 1.52 7.51 -13.84
C ASP A 191 1.57 7.12 -12.36
N VAL A 192 2.32 7.86 -11.54
CA VAL A 192 2.26 7.71 -10.07
C VAL A 192 0.84 7.98 -9.57
N SER A 193 0.17 9.01 -10.10
CA SER A 193 -1.21 9.36 -9.73
C SER A 193 -2.22 8.28 -10.10
N LYS A 194 -2.08 7.64 -11.27
CA LYS A 194 -2.90 6.49 -11.70
C LYS A 194 -2.65 5.27 -10.84
N LYS A 195 -1.38 4.98 -10.52
CA LYS A 195 -1.03 3.85 -9.66
C LYS A 195 -1.55 4.03 -8.23
N GLU A 196 -1.45 5.23 -7.68
CA GLU A 196 -2.04 5.55 -6.38
C GLU A 196 -3.56 5.38 -6.40
N ASP A 197 -4.24 5.83 -7.46
CA ASP A 197 -5.70 5.66 -7.62
C ASP A 197 -6.12 4.19 -7.64
N LEU A 198 -5.33 3.35 -8.33
CA LEU A 198 -5.50 1.91 -8.32
C LEU A 198 -5.38 1.34 -6.92
N PHE A 199 -4.29 1.66 -6.20
CA PHE A 199 -4.10 1.20 -4.83
C PHE A 199 -5.13 1.75 -3.84
N TYR A 200 -5.67 2.96 -4.08
CA TYR A 200 -6.78 3.51 -3.33
C TYR A 200 -8.05 2.66 -3.48
N CYS A 201 -8.41 2.31 -4.72
CA CYS A 201 -9.55 1.44 -4.99
C CYS A 201 -9.34 0.04 -4.41
N LEU A 202 -8.16 -0.56 -4.59
CA LEU A 202 -7.82 -1.85 -3.99
C LEU A 202 -7.94 -1.81 -2.47
N HIS A 203 -7.42 -0.76 -1.83
CA HIS A 203 -7.48 -0.61 -0.38
C HIS A 203 -8.93 -0.48 0.11
N ASN A 204 -9.81 0.22 -0.62
CA ASN A 204 -11.25 0.24 -0.30
C ASN A 204 -11.93 -1.13 -0.38
N ALA A 205 -11.62 -1.90 -1.42
CA ALA A 205 -12.10 -3.26 -1.55
C ALA A 205 -11.61 -4.14 -0.39
N VAL A 206 -10.33 -4.02 -0.02
CA VAL A 206 -9.73 -4.72 1.13
C VAL A 206 -10.40 -4.32 2.45
N ARG A 207 -10.57 -3.02 2.72
CA ARG A 207 -11.23 -2.53 3.94
C ARG A 207 -12.66 -3.04 4.06
N SER A 208 -13.41 -3.05 2.95
CA SER A 208 -14.75 -3.63 2.91
C SER A 208 -14.76 -5.13 3.23
N ALA A 209 -13.74 -5.87 2.76
CA ALA A 209 -13.59 -7.30 3.07
C ALA A 209 -13.21 -7.56 4.52
N GLN A 210 -12.37 -6.71 5.12
CA GLN A 210 -12.07 -6.77 6.55
C GLN A 210 -13.32 -6.54 7.44
N LEU A 211 -14.34 -5.86 6.91
CA LEU A 211 -15.65 -5.66 7.54
C LEU A 211 -16.67 -6.76 7.20
N GLY A 212 -16.26 -7.80 6.47
CA GLY A 212 -17.09 -8.98 6.15
C GLY A 212 -17.78 -8.95 4.79
N SER A 213 -17.41 -8.02 3.89
CA SER A 213 -17.93 -8.01 2.51
C SER A 213 -17.16 -8.94 1.58
N ASP A 214 -17.82 -9.45 0.53
CA ASP A 214 -17.17 -10.23 -0.53
C ASP A 214 -16.65 -9.31 -1.66
N THR A 215 -15.55 -8.61 -1.37
CA THR A 215 -15.00 -7.54 -2.22
C THR A 215 -13.56 -7.76 -2.68
N VAL A 216 -12.94 -8.88 -2.32
CA VAL A 216 -11.56 -9.26 -2.72
C VAL A 216 -11.61 -10.60 -3.48
N PRO A 217 -10.60 -10.92 -4.31
CA PRO A 217 -10.60 -12.19 -5.05
C PRO A 217 -10.49 -13.42 -4.13
N ASP A 218 -10.94 -14.57 -4.63
CA ASP A 218 -10.80 -15.85 -3.95
C ASP A 218 -9.35 -16.13 -3.55
N GLY A 219 -9.14 -16.57 -2.31
CA GLY A 219 -7.81 -16.85 -1.77
C GLY A 219 -7.03 -15.62 -1.28
N PHE A 220 -7.55 -14.40 -1.48
CA PHE A 220 -6.97 -13.19 -0.91
C PHE A 220 -7.25 -13.10 0.59
N HIS A 221 -6.22 -12.98 1.42
CA HIS A 221 -6.35 -12.82 2.86
C HIS A 221 -6.48 -11.34 3.24
N PRO A 222 -7.65 -10.86 3.73
CA PRO A 222 -7.90 -9.43 3.92
C PRO A 222 -6.95 -8.73 4.91
N ILE A 223 -6.40 -9.47 5.89
CA ILE A 223 -5.39 -8.92 6.82
C ILE A 223 -3.99 -8.98 6.21
N ALA A 224 -3.44 -10.18 5.95
CA ALA A 224 -2.07 -10.32 5.46
C ALA A 224 -1.83 -9.65 4.09
N ASN A 225 -2.61 -10.00 3.07
CA ASN A 225 -2.46 -9.39 1.75
C ASN A 225 -2.93 -7.93 1.75
N GLY A 226 -3.95 -7.61 2.55
CA GLY A 226 -4.41 -6.25 2.73
C GLY A 226 -3.36 -5.32 3.35
N GLY A 227 -2.55 -5.82 4.28
CA GLY A 227 -1.42 -5.09 4.86
C GLY A 227 -0.39 -4.72 3.79
N VAL A 228 -0.09 -5.63 2.84
CA VAL A 228 0.81 -5.32 1.72
C VAL A 228 0.24 -4.21 0.82
N ILE A 229 -1.06 -4.27 0.49
CA ILE A 229 -1.73 -3.22 -0.28
C ILE A 229 -1.67 -1.87 0.47
N HIS A 230 -1.86 -1.89 1.79
CA HIS A 230 -1.78 -0.71 2.64
C HIS A 230 -0.39 -0.05 2.58
N GLU A 231 0.68 -0.81 2.82
CA GLU A 231 2.05 -0.28 2.82
C GLU A 231 2.45 0.25 1.44
N ARG A 232 2.12 -0.47 0.36
CA ARG A 232 2.40 0.01 -1.00
C ARG A 232 1.63 1.30 -1.32
N ARG A 233 0.36 1.38 -0.90
CA ARG A 233 -0.43 2.61 -1.05
C ARG A 233 0.19 3.76 -0.26
N HIS A 234 0.65 3.52 0.97
CA HIS A 234 1.25 4.54 1.81
C HIS A 234 2.35 5.31 1.07
N SER A 235 3.33 4.62 0.48
CA SER A 235 4.36 5.26 -0.34
C SER A 235 3.81 6.03 -1.53
N LEU A 236 2.84 5.46 -2.26
CA LEU A 236 2.25 6.11 -3.44
C LEU A 236 1.52 7.40 -3.07
N THR A 237 0.70 7.37 -2.02
CA THR A 237 0.00 8.55 -1.50
C THR A 237 1.00 9.57 -0.98
N TRP A 238 1.99 9.16 -0.17
CA TRP A 238 3.00 10.06 0.36
C TRP A 238 3.79 10.77 -0.74
N MET A 239 4.18 10.07 -1.82
CA MET A 239 4.86 10.68 -2.97
C MET A 239 4.05 11.81 -3.61
N LEU A 240 2.71 11.74 -3.56
CA LEU A 240 1.78 12.70 -4.15
C LEU A 240 1.22 13.73 -3.15
N SER A 241 1.73 13.74 -1.91
CA SER A 241 1.28 14.63 -0.84
C SER A 241 2.40 15.59 -0.38
N ASP A 242 3.02 16.32 -1.31
CA ASP A 242 4.11 17.26 -1.03
C ASP A 242 3.82 18.17 0.18
N GLY A 243 4.78 18.23 1.11
CA GLY A 243 4.66 18.95 2.39
C GLY A 243 4.04 18.17 3.55
N THR A 244 3.48 16.96 3.33
CA THR A 244 2.87 16.15 4.40
C THR A 244 3.92 15.28 5.11
N PRO A 245 4.02 15.23 6.45
CA PRO A 245 4.91 14.27 7.12
C PRO A 245 4.58 12.81 6.77
N TRP A 246 5.55 11.90 6.89
CA TRP A 246 5.35 10.48 6.55
C TRP A 246 4.16 9.85 7.29
N ASP A 247 4.11 9.97 8.62
CA ASP A 247 3.03 9.37 9.44
C ASP A 247 1.69 10.13 9.36
N GLU A 248 1.67 11.30 8.73
CA GLU A 248 0.45 12.10 8.54
C GLU A 248 -0.20 11.85 7.17
N THR A 249 0.31 10.88 6.41
CA THR A 249 -0.25 10.50 5.11
C THR A 249 -1.68 9.97 5.27
N ASP A 250 -2.67 10.68 4.70
CA ASP A 250 -4.07 10.28 4.78
C ASP A 250 -4.36 9.06 3.89
N LEU A 251 -4.61 7.92 4.55
CA LEU A 251 -4.99 6.67 3.91
C LEU A 251 -6.46 6.31 4.12
N SER A 252 -7.33 7.27 4.43
CA SER A 252 -8.76 7.03 4.51
C SER A 252 -9.35 6.44 3.22
N THR A 253 -10.38 5.60 3.40
CA THR A 253 -11.12 4.87 2.36
C THR A 253 -12.52 4.54 2.86
#